data_AF-A0A8J9SE31-F1
#
_entry.id   AF-A0A8J9SE31-F1
#
_cell.length_a   1.000
_cell.length_b   1.000
_cell.length_c   1.000
_cell.angle_alpha   90.00
_cell.angle_beta   90.00
_cell.angle_gamma   90.00
#
_symmetry.space_group_name_H-M   'P 1'
#
loop_
_entity.id
_entity.type
_entity.pdbx_description
1 polymer ?
#
loop_
_entity_poly.entity_id
_entity_poly.type
_entity_poly.pdbx_seq_one_letter_code
_entity_poly.pdbx_strand_id
1 'polypeptide(L)' 'VVVGTKVGRPKHMRIMPGGALELDQGSSIFVGPKLDEHRGAFVLEHPMDKGMVTDGGWDAMEHLWE' A
#
# COMPACT_ATOMS: atom_id res chain seq x y z
N VAL A 1 17.83 1.55 -0.95
CA VAL A 1 16.52 2.17 -1.25
C VAL A 1 15.79 2.31 0.08
N VAL A 2 15.42 3.51 0.49
CA VAL A 2 14.60 3.70 1.69
C VAL A 2 13.17 3.42 1.28
N VAL A 3 12.66 2.23 1.62
CA VAL A 3 11.25 1.89 1.40
C VAL A 3 10.48 2.44 2.59
N GLY A 4 9.49 3.29 2.33
CA GLY A 4 8.62 3.81 3.38
C GLY A 4 7.81 2.68 4.01
N THR A 5 7.58 2.75 5.32
CA THR A 5 6.83 1.74 6.08
C THR A 5 5.31 1.85 5.93
N LYS A 6 4.85 2.44 4.82
CA LYS A 6 3.43 2.69 4.55
C LYS A 6 2.92 1.68 3.53
N VAL A 7 1.71 1.23 3.77
CA VAL A 7 0.97 0.35 2.88
C VAL A 7 -0.28 1.10 2.45
N GLY A 8 -0.73 0.93 1.21
CA GLY A 8 -1.95 1.60 0.75
C GLY A 8 -2.93 0.68 0.05
N ARG A 9 -4.21 0.89 0.36
CA ARG A 9 -5.34 0.21 -0.29
C ARG A 9 -6.13 1.21 -1.14
N PRO A 10 -6.66 0.84 -2.31
CA PRO A 10 -7.43 1.76 -3.15
C PRO A 10 -8.73 2.19 -2.45
N LYS A 11 -9.00 3.49 -2.40
CA LYS A 11 -10.24 4.03 -1.79
C LYS A 11 -11.50 3.66 -2.54
N HIS A 12 -11.41 3.62 -3.86
CA HIS A 12 -12.57 3.46 -4.75
C HIS A 12 -12.32 2.31 -5.72
N MET A 13 -13.40 1.62 -6.06
CA MET A 13 -13.39 0.60 -7.09
C MET A 13 -12.99 1.22 -8.43
N ARG A 14 -12.10 0.55 -9.15
CA ARG A 14 -11.62 0.98 -10.47
C ARG A 14 -12.70 0.69 -11.50
N ILE A 15 -12.97 1.66 -12.38
CA ILE A 15 -13.98 1.54 -13.44
C ILE A 15 -13.31 1.30 -14.82
N MET A 16 -12.06 1.72 -15.00
CA MET A 16 -11.29 1.50 -16.23
C MET A 16 -10.26 0.37 -16.06
N PRO A 17 -10.30 -0.70 -16.89
CA PRO A 17 -9.15 -1.59 -17.08
C PRO A 17 -8.03 -0.85 -17.84
N GLY A 18 -6.77 -1.02 -17.46
CA GLY A 18 -5.62 -0.41 -18.15
C GLY A 18 -5.14 0.96 -17.68
N GLY A 19 -5.66 1.51 -16.58
CA GLY A 19 -5.28 2.85 -16.09
C GLY A 19 -3.87 2.92 -15.44
N ALA A 20 -3.30 4.11 -15.30
CA ALA A 20 -1.93 4.37 -14.79
C ALA A 20 -1.58 3.78 -13.40
N LEU A 21 -2.56 3.26 -12.66
CA LEU A 21 -2.38 2.55 -11.39
C LEU A 21 -2.42 1.03 -11.54
N GLU A 22 -2.32 0.49 -12.75
CA GLU A 22 -2.07 -0.93 -12.95
C GLU A 22 -0.72 -1.30 -12.32
N LEU A 23 -0.82 -2.15 -11.29
CA LEU A 23 0.31 -2.88 -10.76
C LEU A 23 0.05 -4.36 -11.00
N ASP A 24 1.17 -5.04 -11.12
CA ASP A 24 1.43 -6.21 -11.93
C ASP A 24 0.62 -7.48 -11.59
N GLN A 25 -0.03 -7.60 -10.43
CA GLN A 25 -0.47 -8.93 -9.97
C GLN A 25 -1.70 -8.91 -9.06
N GLY A 26 -2.84 -8.36 -9.48
CA GLY A 26 -4.15 -8.61 -8.85
C GLY A 26 -4.30 -8.28 -7.35
N SER A 27 -3.25 -7.78 -6.69
CA SER A 27 -3.17 -7.53 -5.27
C SER A 27 -3.69 -6.12 -5.00
N SER A 28 -4.57 -6.02 -4.01
CA SER A 28 -5.21 -4.77 -3.60
C SER A 28 -4.28 -3.84 -2.79
N ILE A 29 -3.01 -4.21 -2.66
CA ILE A 29 -2.06 -3.60 -1.73
C ILE A 29 -0.90 -2.97 -2.51
N PHE A 30 -0.61 -1.71 -2.16
CA PHE A 30 0.40 -0.88 -2.80
C PHE A 30 1.45 -0.48 -1.76
N VAL A 31 2.72 -0.47 -2.16
CA VAL A 31 3.87 -0.14 -1.30
C VAL A 31 4.82 0.82 -2.01
N GLY A 32 5.50 1.68 -1.25
CA GLY A 32 6.62 2.48 -1.74
C GLY A 32 6.23 3.83 -2.38
N PRO A 33 7.07 4.38 -3.29
CA PRO A 33 6.97 5.77 -3.74
C PRO A 33 5.68 6.09 -4.53
N LYS A 34 5.07 5.08 -5.14
CA LYS A 34 3.76 5.22 -5.83
C LYS A 34 2.65 5.66 -4.87
N LEU A 35 2.75 5.33 -3.58
CA LEU A 35 1.81 5.81 -2.56
C LEU A 35 1.97 7.30 -2.30
N ASP A 36 3.21 7.81 -2.30
CA ASP A 36 3.48 9.22 -2.05
C ASP A 36 3.09 10.06 -3.28
N GLU A 37 3.29 9.56 -4.50
CA GLU A 37 2.85 10.18 -5.75
C GLU A 37 1.31 10.26 -5.87
N HIS A 38 0.60 9.22 -5.42
CA HIS A 38 -0.85 9.10 -5.58
C HIS A 38 -1.61 8.98 -4.25
N ARG A 39 -1.16 9.71 -3.22
CA ARG A 39 -1.76 9.72 -1.85
C ARG A 39 -3.29 9.93 -1.80
N GLY A 40 -3.85 10.62 -2.79
CA GLY A 40 -5.29 10.89 -2.88
C GLY A 40 -6.12 9.64 -3.20
N ALA A 41 -5.56 8.73 -4.00
CA ALA A 41 -6.24 7.53 -4.48
C ALA A 41 -6.24 6.39 -3.46
N PHE A 42 -5.32 6.42 -2.50
CA PHE A 42 -5.11 5.35 -1.52
C PHE A 42 -5.54 5.73 -0.10
N VAL A 43 -6.04 4.76 0.65
CA VAL A 43 -6.08 4.76 2.12
C VAL A 43 -4.71 4.29 2.57
N LEU A 44 -3.98 5.13 3.31
CA LEU A 44 -2.66 4.80 3.84
C LEU A 44 -2.81 4.14 5.21
N GLU A 45 -2.26 2.95 5.34
CA GLU A 45 -2.15 2.19 6.58
C GLU A 45 -0.68 2.14 7.01
N HIS A 46 -0.45 2.26 8.31
CA HIS A 46 0.86 2.20 8.93
C HIS A 46 0.92 0.97 9.83
N PRO A 47 1.40 -0.18 9.33
CA PRO A 47 1.40 -1.41 10.12
C PRO A 47 2.38 -1.40 11.31
N MET A 48 3.33 -0.46 11.32
CA MET A 48 4.21 -0.19 12.46
C MET A 48 3.86 1.15 13.12
N ASP A 49 3.70 1.12 14.44
CA ASP A 49 3.68 2.33 15.28
C ASP A 49 4.90 2.32 16.22
N LYS A 50 5.64 3.43 16.25
CA LYS A 50 6.83 3.63 17.12
C LYS A 50 7.86 2.48 17.10
N GLY A 51 7.98 1.77 15.97
CA GLY A 51 8.95 0.68 15.81
C GLY A 51 8.45 -0.70 16.25
N MET A 52 7.17 -0.83 16.63
CA MET A 52 6.52 -2.11 16.91
C MET A 52 5.41 -2.37 15.89
N VAL A 53 5.30 -3.62 15.43
CA VAL A 53 4.18 -4.04 14.57
C VAL A 53 2.90 -4.06 15.40
N THR A 54 1.84 -3.45 14.86
CA THR A 54 0.52 -3.46 15.49
C THR A 54 -0.12 -4.85 15.39
N ASP A 55 -0.96 -5.25 16.34
CA ASP A 55 -1.56 -6.61 16.39
C ASP A 55 -2.32 -7.00 15.11
N GLY A 56 -2.87 -6.03 14.37
CA GLY A 56 -3.53 -6.25 13.08
C GLY A 56 -2.67 -5.92 11.85
N GLY A 57 -1.43 -5.49 12.05
CA GLY A 57 -0.52 -5.00 11.00
C GLY A 57 0.40 -6.07 10.41
N TRP A 58 0.32 -7.32 10.86
CA TRP A 58 1.21 -8.40 10.43
C TRP A 58 1.01 -8.77 8.94
N ASP A 59 -0.23 -8.86 8.48
CA ASP A 59 -0.59 -9.12 7.07
C ASP A 59 -0.05 -8.03 6.14
N ALA A 60 -0.23 -6.76 6.53
CA ALA A 60 0.31 -5.63 5.79
C ALA A 60 1.84 -5.57 5.85
N MET A 61 2.49 -6.10 6.89
CA MET A 61 3.94 -6.21 6.94
C MET A 61 4.50 -7.32 6.08
N GLU A 62 3.80 -8.45 5.99
CA GLU A 62 4.19 -9.52 5.08
C GLU A 62 4.24 -9.00 3.63
N HIS A 63 3.21 -8.24 3.23
CA HIS A 63 3.18 -7.57 1.92
C HIS A 63 4.16 -6.40 1.75
N LEU A 64 4.70 -5.85 2.85
CA LEU A 64 5.77 -4.84 2.78
C LEU A 64 7.15 -5.50 2.56
N TRP A 65 7.31 -6.73 3.02
CA TRP A 65 8.57 -7.48 2.96
C TRP A 65 8.72 -8.33 1.70
N GLU A 66 7.61 -8.73 1.07
CA GLU A 66 7.57 -9.37 -0.26
C GLU A 66 8.06 -8.43 -1.37
#